data_AF-A0A1F5TEA8-F1
#
_entry.id   AF-A0A1F5TEA8-F1
#
_cell.length_a   1.000
_cell.length_b   1.000
_cell.length_c   1.000
_cell.angle_alpha   90.00
_cell.angle_beta   90.00
_cell.angle_gamma   90.00
#
_symmetry.space_group_name_H-M   'P 1'
#
loop_
_entity.id
_entity.type
_entity.pdbx_description
1 polymer ?
#
loop_
_entity_poly.entity_id
_entity_poly.type
_entity_poly.pdbx_seq_one_letter_code
_entity_poly.pdbx_strand_id
1 'polypeptide(L)'
;MDFARNLEIQGNFVRFQIKVAGVWIWQLTHYRAHLDEVEAAFRLMKFGTREFLNKHCFRIGKEYLVRVGCMKGEFDEHRDHRGERKKDECADTLVAKALGCKADAALKYTKANDCDGKEQENGLASTLWMLERMFPHRQIEVINWGLTALKAKDMAAPDSDNFSVDEIAKYVAKKLPKHADAWCRLLAEGRAAQAVAFKAAVEQIKTEGKILVIPGPKGDKEKERKLRLLVIESDNPEIPRAGRFKDSGANADITLIRNSRGQVVISPNQRANMKLYNLARILRSEEKKLRGNAHFDKWWELSDEGPGQDGIWFFAHYGQFLMNGSLTAPATDPTRIKLDQIVEYIKIAVRPGTFEPSSAKACRLGICTHSTSPCPWYGWGLRWCQAIRKDVHQTDE
;
A
#
# COMPACT_ATOMS: atom_id res chain seq x y z
N MET A 1 -28.75 -1.96 0.86
CA MET A 1 -27.93 -3.02 0.25
C MET A 1 -27.43 -3.81 1.45
N ASP A 2 -27.87 -5.05 1.64
CA ASP A 2 -27.91 -5.66 2.98
C ASP A 2 -27.23 -7.04 3.01
N PHE A 3 -26.19 -7.23 2.19
CA PHE A 3 -25.41 -8.46 2.13
C PHE A 3 -24.47 -8.60 3.33
N ALA A 4 -23.90 -7.48 3.78
CA ALA A 4 -23.12 -7.33 4.99
C ALA A 4 -23.82 -6.39 5.98
N ARG A 5 -23.61 -6.62 7.28
CA ARG A 5 -24.16 -5.79 8.37
C ARG A 5 -23.18 -5.70 9.54
N ASN A 6 -23.49 -4.85 10.53
CA ASN A 6 -22.76 -4.70 11.79
C ASN A 6 -21.27 -4.47 11.56
N LEU A 7 -20.85 -3.21 11.47
CA LEU A 7 -19.46 -2.84 11.25
C LEU A 7 -18.78 -2.47 12.56
N GLU A 8 -17.60 -3.02 12.82
CA GLU A 8 -16.75 -2.58 13.91
C GLU A 8 -15.33 -2.31 13.41
N ILE A 9 -14.77 -1.17 13.80
CA ILE A 9 -13.41 -0.77 13.45
C ILE A 9 -12.53 -0.89 14.68
N GLN A 10 -11.42 -1.62 14.57
CA GLN A 10 -10.44 -1.80 15.64
C GLN A 10 -9.02 -1.59 15.07
N GLY A 11 -8.47 -0.38 15.29
CA GLY A 11 -7.15 -0.02 14.80
C GLY A 11 -7.06 -0.04 13.27
N ASN A 12 -6.25 -0.93 12.71
CA ASN A 12 -6.05 -1.12 11.27
C ASN A 12 -6.97 -2.17 10.66
N PHE A 13 -7.95 -2.66 11.42
CA PHE A 13 -8.83 -3.73 10.98
C PHE A 13 -10.28 -3.30 11.07
N VAL A 14 -11.10 -3.90 10.22
CA VAL A 14 -12.55 -3.80 10.26
C VAL A 14 -13.14 -5.20 10.28
N ARG A 15 -14.18 -5.40 11.07
CA ARG A 15 -15.00 -6.61 11.00
C ARG A 15 -16.44 -6.28 10.66
N PHE A 16 -17.03 -7.14 9.85
CA PHE A 16 -18.43 -7.07 9.47
C PHE A 16 -19.04 -8.46 9.41
N GLN A 17 -20.36 -8.53 9.52
CA GLN A 17 -21.08 -9.80 9.44
C GLN A 17 -21.57 -10.09 8.02
N ILE A 18 -21.35 -11.33 7.58
CA ILE A 18 -21.93 -11.90 6.35
C ILE A 18 -22.67 -13.20 6.67
N LYS A 19 -23.57 -13.62 5.78
CA LYS A 19 -24.35 -14.85 5.97
C LYS A 19 -23.74 -16.02 5.20
N VAL A 20 -23.31 -17.06 5.90
CA VAL A 20 -22.70 -18.28 5.35
C VAL A 20 -23.42 -19.51 5.90
N ALA A 21 -23.84 -20.44 5.03
CA ALA A 21 -24.60 -21.64 5.42
C ALA A 21 -25.77 -21.36 6.40
N GLY A 22 -26.48 -20.24 6.15
CA GLY A 22 -27.63 -19.79 6.93
C GLY A 22 -27.31 -19.04 8.23
N VAL A 23 -26.05 -18.94 8.66
CA VAL A 23 -25.63 -18.21 9.87
C VAL A 23 -24.86 -16.96 9.56
N TRP A 24 -25.01 -15.97 10.44
CA TRP A 24 -24.16 -14.80 10.46
C TRP A 24 -22.82 -15.14 11.09
N ILE A 25 -21.75 -14.83 10.37
CA ILE A 25 -20.37 -14.95 10.84
C ILE A 25 -19.69 -13.59 10.71
N TRP A 26 -18.69 -13.34 11.52
CA TRP A 26 -17.81 -12.19 11.37
C TRP A 26 -16.70 -12.49 10.37
N GLN A 27 -16.47 -11.58 9.43
CA GLN A 27 -15.23 -11.50 8.66
C GLN A 27 -14.42 -10.33 9.19
N LEU A 28 -13.18 -10.58 9.60
CA LEU A 28 -12.19 -9.56 9.93
C LEU A 28 -11.22 -9.39 8.76
N THR A 29 -11.00 -8.14 8.36
CA THR A 29 -10.18 -7.75 7.22
C THR A 29 -9.46 -6.43 7.49
N HIS A 30 -8.62 -5.97 6.57
CA HIS A 30 -8.00 -4.65 6.69
C HIS A 30 -9.02 -3.52 6.69
N TYR A 31 -8.70 -2.44 7.40
CA TYR A 31 -9.45 -1.19 7.30
C TYR A 31 -9.42 -0.70 5.84
N ARG A 32 -10.61 -0.43 5.26
CA ARG A 32 -10.83 -0.21 3.82
C ARG A 32 -10.56 -1.45 2.99
N ALA A 33 -11.50 -2.38 3.02
CA ALA A 33 -11.36 -3.69 2.42
C ALA A 33 -11.00 -3.62 0.93
N HIS A 34 -10.02 -4.42 0.51
CA HIS A 34 -9.66 -4.57 -0.89
C HIS A 34 -10.68 -5.44 -1.65
N LEU A 35 -10.60 -5.45 -2.99
CA LEU A 35 -11.55 -6.23 -3.79
C LEU A 35 -11.45 -7.73 -3.48
N ASP A 36 -10.26 -8.27 -3.26
CA ASP A 36 -10.06 -9.68 -2.96
C ASP A 36 -10.65 -10.09 -1.60
N GLU A 37 -10.60 -9.22 -0.62
CA GLU A 37 -11.26 -9.42 0.66
C GLU A 37 -12.80 -9.38 0.54
N VAL A 38 -13.34 -8.51 -0.31
CA VAL A 38 -14.79 -8.41 -0.59
C VAL A 38 -15.27 -9.58 -1.46
N GLU A 39 -14.51 -10.01 -2.45
CA GLU A 39 -14.82 -11.18 -3.27
C GLU A 39 -14.71 -12.48 -2.45
N ALA A 40 -13.73 -12.60 -1.55
CA ALA A 40 -13.66 -13.69 -0.59
C ALA A 40 -14.93 -13.76 0.27
N ALA A 41 -15.45 -12.62 0.72
CA ALA A 41 -16.72 -12.55 1.45
C ALA A 41 -17.89 -13.06 0.60
N PHE A 42 -17.98 -12.62 -0.66
CA PHE A 42 -18.99 -13.10 -1.60
C PHE A 42 -18.89 -14.61 -1.84
N ARG A 43 -17.68 -15.14 -1.99
CA ARG A 43 -17.41 -16.56 -2.20
C ARG A 43 -17.83 -17.39 -1.00
N LEU A 44 -17.54 -16.92 0.22
CA LEU A 44 -18.03 -17.54 1.45
C LEU A 44 -19.56 -17.56 1.52
N MET A 45 -20.23 -16.47 1.16
CA MET A 45 -21.70 -16.42 1.12
C MET A 45 -22.28 -17.43 0.12
N LYS A 46 -21.61 -17.63 -1.02
CA LYS A 46 -22.07 -18.49 -2.12
C LYS A 46 -21.80 -19.97 -1.88
N PHE A 47 -20.62 -20.32 -1.39
CA PHE A 47 -20.14 -21.71 -1.34
C PHE A 47 -19.80 -22.20 0.07
N GLY A 48 -19.75 -21.32 1.06
CA GLY A 48 -19.36 -21.70 2.42
C GLY A 48 -20.36 -22.67 3.06
N THR A 49 -19.81 -23.71 3.69
CA THR A 49 -20.57 -24.77 4.37
C THR A 49 -20.36 -24.72 5.89
N ARG A 50 -21.17 -25.46 6.65
CA ARG A 50 -20.93 -25.60 8.09
C ARG A 50 -19.61 -26.30 8.42
N GLU A 51 -19.19 -27.23 7.57
CA GLU A 51 -17.88 -27.88 7.68
C GLU A 51 -16.75 -26.85 7.53
N PHE A 52 -16.83 -25.97 6.52
CA PHE A 52 -15.88 -24.88 6.35
C PHE A 52 -15.82 -24.00 7.61
N LEU A 53 -16.98 -23.60 8.14
CA LEU A 53 -17.03 -22.76 9.35
C LEU A 53 -16.36 -23.44 10.55
N ASN A 54 -16.61 -24.74 10.76
CA ASN A 54 -16.04 -25.47 11.88
C ASN A 54 -14.52 -25.67 11.73
N LYS A 55 -14.03 -25.78 10.50
CA LYS A 55 -12.63 -26.05 10.21
C LYS A 55 -11.75 -24.79 10.18
N HIS A 56 -12.26 -23.71 9.58
CA HIS A 56 -11.45 -22.54 9.21
C HIS A 56 -11.79 -21.27 10.01
N CYS A 57 -12.89 -21.25 10.75
CA CYS A 57 -13.27 -20.07 11.55
C CYS A 57 -12.94 -20.26 13.03
N PHE A 58 -12.53 -19.17 13.67
CA PHE A 58 -12.41 -19.09 15.12
C PHE A 58 -13.80 -19.03 15.76
N ARG A 59 -13.94 -19.64 16.93
CA ARG A 59 -15.15 -19.53 17.76
C ARG A 59 -14.94 -18.43 18.79
N ILE A 60 -15.81 -17.42 18.78
CA ILE A 60 -15.87 -16.39 19.82
C ILE A 60 -17.22 -16.55 20.51
N GLY A 61 -17.23 -17.29 21.61
CA GLY A 61 -18.48 -17.74 22.25
C GLY A 61 -19.34 -18.56 21.29
N LYS A 62 -20.51 -18.01 20.92
CA LYS A 62 -21.46 -18.65 19.99
C LYS A 62 -21.25 -18.27 18.53
N GLU A 63 -20.40 -17.29 18.25
CA GLU A 63 -20.19 -16.72 16.93
C GLU A 63 -18.97 -17.34 16.23
N TYR A 64 -18.94 -17.24 14.90
CA TYR A 64 -17.78 -17.60 14.08
C TYR A 64 -17.07 -16.34 13.60
N LEU A 65 -15.75 -16.38 13.55
CA LEU A 65 -14.89 -15.33 13.00
C LEU A 65 -13.92 -15.93 11.98
N VAL A 66 -13.95 -15.43 10.74
CA VAL A 66 -12.93 -15.70 9.73
C VAL A 66 -12.03 -14.47 9.56
N ARG A 67 -10.72 -14.70 9.42
CA ARG A 67 -9.74 -13.65 9.12
C ARG A 67 -9.35 -13.77 7.66
N VAL A 68 -9.58 -12.72 6.88
CA VAL A 68 -9.37 -12.67 5.44
C VAL A 68 -8.43 -11.50 5.14
N GLY A 69 -7.39 -11.74 4.36
CA GLY A 69 -6.40 -10.74 3.97
C GLY A 69 -5.54 -10.18 5.11
N CYS A 70 -5.72 -10.60 6.37
CA CYS A 70 -5.11 -9.90 7.49
C CYS A 70 -4.63 -10.79 8.65
N MET A 71 -3.85 -10.17 9.54
CA MET A 71 -3.35 -10.74 10.80
C MET A 71 -2.56 -12.05 10.64
N LYS A 72 -1.90 -12.25 9.50
CA LYS A 72 -1.12 -13.46 9.16
C LYS A 72 -1.98 -14.73 9.27
N GLY A 73 -3.28 -14.60 9.01
CA GLY A 73 -4.23 -15.69 9.05
C GLY A 73 -4.00 -16.74 7.96
N GLU A 74 -4.81 -17.81 7.98
CA GLU A 74 -4.79 -18.83 6.92
C GLU A 74 -5.03 -18.20 5.53
N PHE A 75 -5.95 -17.23 5.48
CA PHE A 75 -6.35 -16.50 4.28
C PHE A 75 -5.68 -15.12 4.15
N ASP A 76 -4.48 -14.98 4.71
CA ASP A 76 -3.61 -13.83 4.50
C ASP A 76 -2.45 -14.25 3.58
N GLU A 77 -2.30 -13.56 2.45
CA GLU A 77 -1.22 -13.72 1.47
C GLU A 77 0.10 -13.10 1.95
N HIS A 78 0.04 -12.22 2.95
CA HIS A 78 1.19 -11.64 3.63
C HIS A 78 1.65 -12.56 4.78
N ARG A 79 2.73 -13.32 4.59
CA ARG A 79 3.47 -13.96 5.70
C ARG A 79 4.77 -13.21 5.99
N ASP A 80 5.15 -13.17 7.26
CA ASP A 80 6.32 -12.45 7.82
C ASP A 80 7.44 -13.45 8.23
N HIS A 81 8.30 -13.17 9.20
CA HIS A 81 9.55 -12.39 9.14
C HIS A 81 10.71 -13.17 8.47
N ARG A 82 10.41 -14.33 7.86
CA ARG A 82 11.29 -15.13 6.97
C ARG A 82 10.53 -15.94 5.90
N GLY A 83 9.19 -15.94 5.91
CA GLY A 83 8.34 -16.72 5.03
C GLY A 83 7.90 -15.91 3.82
N GLU A 84 8.23 -16.40 2.63
CA GLU A 84 7.92 -15.74 1.36
C GLU A 84 6.42 -15.44 1.23
N ARG A 85 6.08 -14.27 0.65
CA ARG A 85 4.72 -13.98 0.16
C ARG A 85 4.23 -15.21 -0.60
N LYS A 86 2.97 -15.60 -0.38
CA LYS A 86 2.37 -16.67 -1.19
C LYS A 86 2.26 -16.15 -2.62
N LYS A 87 3.31 -16.39 -3.42
CA LYS A 87 3.41 -15.86 -4.78
C LYS A 87 2.19 -16.32 -5.56
N ASP A 88 1.64 -15.39 -6.31
CA ASP A 88 0.46 -15.61 -7.15
C ASP A 88 -0.83 -15.93 -6.36
N GLU A 89 -0.90 -15.57 -5.08
CA GLU A 89 -2.11 -15.69 -4.27
C GLU A 89 -2.50 -14.34 -3.65
N CYS A 90 -3.79 -14.07 -3.64
CA CYS A 90 -4.47 -13.04 -2.85
C CYS A 90 -5.47 -13.69 -1.88
N ALA A 91 -6.12 -12.91 -1.01
CA ALA A 91 -7.03 -13.43 0.00
C ALA A 91 -8.15 -14.31 -0.61
N ASP A 92 -8.74 -13.88 -1.73
CA ASP A 92 -9.78 -14.61 -2.44
C ASP A 92 -9.31 -15.98 -2.96
N THR A 93 -8.10 -16.06 -3.52
CA THR A 93 -7.54 -17.33 -4.01
C THR A 93 -7.33 -18.35 -2.89
N LEU A 94 -6.95 -17.89 -1.69
CA LEU A 94 -6.79 -18.75 -0.52
C LEU A 94 -8.14 -19.27 -0.04
N VAL A 95 -9.16 -18.41 0.03
CA VAL A 95 -10.53 -18.80 0.39
C VAL A 95 -11.13 -19.76 -0.64
N ALA A 96 -10.97 -19.48 -1.94
CA ALA A 96 -11.44 -20.33 -3.03
C ALA A 96 -10.86 -21.74 -2.95
N LYS A 97 -9.55 -21.87 -2.67
CA LYS A 97 -8.89 -23.16 -2.49
C LYS A 97 -9.44 -23.94 -1.31
N ALA A 98 -9.62 -23.29 -0.16
CA ALA A 98 -10.18 -23.95 1.03
C ALA A 98 -11.63 -24.39 0.85
N LEU A 99 -12.40 -23.69 0.01
CA LEU A 99 -13.75 -24.07 -0.40
C LEU A 99 -13.79 -25.14 -1.50
N GLY A 100 -12.66 -25.49 -2.11
CA GLY A 100 -12.61 -26.39 -3.27
C GLY A 100 -13.24 -25.79 -4.54
N CYS A 101 -13.29 -24.46 -4.65
CA CYS A 101 -13.83 -23.78 -5.83
C CYS A 101 -12.88 -23.88 -7.03
N LYS A 102 -13.45 -24.05 -8.23
CA LYS A 102 -12.71 -23.87 -9.48
C LYS A 102 -12.51 -22.38 -9.77
N ALA A 103 -11.46 -22.06 -10.54
CA ALA A 103 -11.21 -20.68 -10.95
C ALA A 103 -12.28 -20.18 -11.93
N ASP A 104 -12.98 -19.13 -11.55
CA ASP A 104 -13.97 -18.41 -12.35
C ASP A 104 -13.42 -17.05 -12.84
N ALA A 105 -14.21 -16.30 -13.59
CA ALA A 105 -13.77 -15.00 -14.12
C ALA A 105 -13.49 -13.97 -13.00
N ALA A 106 -14.25 -14.02 -11.89
CA ALA A 106 -14.07 -13.12 -10.76
C ALA A 106 -12.76 -13.40 -10.02
N LEU A 107 -12.46 -14.67 -9.72
CA LEU A 107 -11.21 -15.07 -9.10
C LEU A 107 -10.00 -14.65 -9.95
N LYS A 108 -10.08 -14.83 -11.27
CA LYS A 108 -9.01 -14.42 -12.20
C LYS A 108 -8.81 -12.90 -12.21
N TYR A 109 -9.90 -12.13 -12.26
CA TYR A 109 -9.85 -10.66 -12.24
C TYR A 109 -9.28 -10.14 -10.93
N THR A 110 -9.79 -10.63 -9.80
CA THR A 110 -9.35 -10.29 -8.45
C THR A 110 -7.86 -10.59 -8.25
N LYS A 111 -7.40 -11.79 -8.64
CA LYS A 111 -5.98 -12.15 -8.59
C LYS A 111 -5.13 -11.24 -9.47
N ALA A 112 -5.54 -10.99 -10.72
CA ALA A 112 -4.79 -10.13 -11.62
C ALA A 112 -4.68 -8.69 -11.08
N ASN A 113 -5.72 -8.20 -10.42
CA ASN A 113 -5.71 -6.89 -9.80
C ASN A 113 -4.75 -6.81 -8.60
N ASP A 114 -4.90 -7.73 -7.65
CA ASP A 114 -4.15 -7.69 -6.41
C ASP A 114 -2.67 -8.11 -6.59
N CYS A 115 -2.41 -9.17 -7.36
CA CYS A 115 -1.07 -9.73 -7.53
C CYS A 115 -0.26 -9.01 -8.62
N ASP A 116 -0.89 -8.67 -9.76
CA ASP A 116 -0.18 -8.12 -10.92
C ASP A 116 -0.34 -6.60 -11.07
N GLY A 117 -1.20 -5.97 -10.26
CA GLY A 117 -1.58 -4.56 -10.43
C GLY A 117 -2.32 -4.29 -11.74
N LYS A 118 -2.88 -5.33 -12.39
CA LYS A 118 -3.63 -5.20 -13.64
C LYS A 118 -5.03 -4.70 -13.33
N GLU A 119 -5.38 -3.56 -13.90
CA GLU A 119 -6.68 -2.94 -13.69
C GLU A 119 -7.37 -2.67 -15.03
N GLN A 120 -8.69 -2.76 -15.02
CA GLN A 120 -9.52 -2.36 -16.15
C GLN A 120 -9.83 -0.87 -16.07
N GLU A 121 -9.99 -0.23 -17.22
CA GLU A 121 -10.47 1.15 -17.25
C GLU A 121 -11.84 1.24 -16.55
N ASN A 122 -11.94 2.11 -15.54
CA ASN A 122 -13.11 2.17 -14.66
C ASN A 122 -13.52 0.82 -14.06
N GLY A 123 -12.53 -0.02 -13.73
CA GLY A 123 -12.74 -1.33 -13.14
C GLY A 123 -13.31 -1.28 -11.71
N LEU A 124 -13.92 -2.38 -11.31
CA LEU A 124 -14.55 -2.54 -10.00
C LEU A 124 -13.57 -2.29 -8.84
N ALA A 125 -12.35 -2.83 -8.90
CA ALA A 125 -11.36 -2.68 -7.84
C ALA A 125 -10.95 -1.22 -7.61
N SER A 126 -10.49 -0.52 -8.64
CA SER A 126 -10.13 0.89 -8.56
C SER A 126 -11.27 1.79 -8.07
N THR A 127 -12.51 1.46 -8.42
CA THR A 127 -13.70 2.21 -7.98
C THR A 127 -14.04 1.92 -6.53
N LEU A 128 -13.97 0.66 -6.11
CA LEU A 128 -14.13 0.28 -4.70
C LEU A 128 -13.10 1.00 -3.83
N TRP A 129 -11.83 0.99 -4.24
CA TRP A 129 -10.76 1.71 -3.56
C TRP A 129 -11.00 3.23 -3.50
N MET A 130 -11.53 3.82 -4.58
CA MET A 130 -11.93 5.23 -4.60
C MET A 130 -13.03 5.51 -3.56
N LEU A 131 -14.07 4.67 -3.51
CA LEU A 131 -15.19 4.82 -2.57
C LEU A 131 -14.72 4.69 -1.12
N GLU A 132 -13.91 3.69 -0.80
CA GLU A 132 -13.33 3.51 0.53
C GLU A 132 -12.51 4.73 0.98
N ARG A 133 -11.84 5.38 0.02
CA ARG A 133 -11.02 6.56 0.28
C ARG A 133 -11.84 7.82 0.52
N MET A 134 -12.95 7.98 -0.20
CA MET A 134 -13.85 9.13 -0.05
C MET A 134 -14.80 8.98 1.13
N PHE A 135 -15.16 7.74 1.49
CA PHE A 135 -16.14 7.44 2.53
C PHE A 135 -15.60 6.51 3.62
N PRO A 136 -14.52 6.89 4.33
CA PRO A 136 -13.91 6.05 5.37
C PRO A 136 -14.84 5.70 6.55
N HIS A 137 -15.92 6.46 6.72
CA HIS A 137 -16.94 6.29 7.75
C HIS A 137 -18.18 5.51 7.26
N ARG A 138 -18.25 5.15 5.97
CA ARG A 138 -19.36 4.39 5.35
C ARG A 138 -18.88 3.05 4.79
N GLN A 139 -17.85 2.43 5.37
CA GLN A 139 -17.26 1.19 4.82
C GLN A 139 -18.27 0.08 4.64
N ILE A 140 -19.25 -0.06 5.54
CA ILE A 140 -20.29 -1.08 5.37
C ILE A 140 -21.14 -0.86 4.11
N GLU A 141 -21.38 0.40 3.73
CA GLU A 141 -22.08 0.72 2.48
C GLU A 141 -21.21 0.44 1.26
N VAL A 142 -19.90 0.72 1.36
CA VAL A 142 -18.93 0.48 0.28
C VAL A 142 -18.68 -1.01 0.08
N ILE A 143 -18.53 -1.79 1.15
CA ILE A 143 -18.48 -3.27 1.12
C ILE A 143 -19.76 -3.82 0.48
N ASN A 144 -20.93 -3.33 0.89
CA ASN A 144 -22.20 -3.74 0.30
C ASN A 144 -22.33 -3.34 -1.18
N TRP A 145 -21.74 -2.22 -1.59
CA TRP A 145 -21.67 -1.79 -2.99
C TRP A 145 -20.84 -2.78 -3.83
N GLY A 146 -19.68 -3.22 -3.32
CA GLY A 146 -18.85 -4.26 -3.94
C GLY A 146 -19.57 -5.61 -4.00
N LEU A 147 -20.17 -6.07 -2.91
CA LEU A 147 -20.95 -7.32 -2.86
C LEU A 147 -22.14 -7.31 -3.83
N THR A 148 -22.81 -6.16 -3.98
CA THR A 148 -23.92 -5.99 -4.93
C THR A 148 -23.44 -6.13 -6.37
N ALA A 149 -22.28 -5.54 -6.71
CA ALA A 149 -21.67 -5.65 -8.02
C ALA A 149 -21.33 -7.11 -8.37
N LEU A 150 -20.65 -7.81 -7.46
CA LEU A 150 -20.24 -9.21 -7.63
C LEU A 150 -21.46 -10.13 -7.75
N LYS A 151 -22.48 -9.95 -6.91
CA LYS A 151 -23.73 -10.72 -6.99
C LYS A 151 -24.46 -10.50 -8.30
N ALA A 152 -24.57 -9.26 -8.76
CA ALA A 152 -25.24 -8.94 -10.02
C ALA A 152 -24.52 -9.59 -11.22
N LYS A 153 -23.18 -9.51 -11.22
CA LYS A 153 -22.34 -10.12 -12.26
C LYS A 153 -22.47 -11.64 -12.27
N ASP A 154 -22.39 -12.30 -11.13
CA ASP A 154 -22.60 -13.74 -10.98
C ASP A 154 -23.96 -14.20 -11.56
N MET A 155 -25.02 -13.41 -11.36
CA MET A 155 -26.37 -13.71 -11.86
C MET A 155 -26.59 -13.43 -13.34
N ALA A 156 -25.76 -12.58 -13.96
CA ALA A 156 -25.95 -12.10 -15.32
C ALA A 156 -24.95 -12.68 -16.32
N ALA A 157 -23.68 -12.73 -15.94
CA ALA A 157 -22.57 -13.08 -16.80
C ALA A 157 -21.37 -13.60 -15.97
N PRO A 158 -21.49 -14.77 -15.33
CA PRO A 158 -20.46 -15.31 -14.43
C PRO A 158 -19.13 -15.60 -15.15
N ASP A 159 -19.17 -15.90 -16.45
CA ASP A 159 -18.00 -16.22 -17.26
C ASP A 159 -17.37 -15.00 -17.96
N SER A 160 -18.01 -13.82 -17.86
CA SER A 160 -17.49 -12.60 -18.49
C SER A 160 -16.29 -12.05 -17.70
N ASP A 161 -15.24 -11.66 -18.42
CA ASP A 161 -14.05 -11.01 -17.89
C ASP A 161 -14.17 -9.49 -17.80
N ASN A 162 -15.29 -8.89 -18.18
CA ASN A 162 -15.52 -7.45 -18.06
C ASN A 162 -16.04 -7.08 -16.66
N PHE A 163 -15.22 -6.37 -15.90
CA PHE A 163 -15.50 -5.86 -14.55
C PHE A 163 -15.53 -4.32 -14.52
N SER A 164 -15.73 -3.68 -15.67
CA SER A 164 -16.00 -2.24 -15.73
C SER A 164 -17.30 -1.91 -14.99
N VAL A 165 -17.29 -0.78 -14.28
CA VAL A 165 -18.42 -0.30 -13.50
C VAL A 165 -19.65 -0.02 -14.38
N ASP A 166 -19.46 0.41 -15.62
CA ASP A 166 -20.55 0.69 -16.55
C ASP A 166 -21.28 -0.58 -16.99
N GLU A 167 -20.54 -1.68 -17.20
CA GLU A 167 -21.16 -2.97 -17.52
C GLU A 167 -21.85 -3.58 -16.28
N ILE A 168 -21.20 -3.50 -15.12
CA ILE A 168 -21.78 -3.95 -13.85
C ILE A 168 -23.08 -3.20 -13.54
N ALA A 169 -23.15 -1.89 -13.80
CA ALA A 169 -24.36 -1.09 -13.59
C ALA A 169 -25.57 -1.67 -14.35
N LYS A 170 -25.37 -2.15 -15.59
CA LYS A 170 -26.42 -2.82 -16.37
C LYS A 170 -26.88 -4.11 -15.69
N TYR A 171 -25.96 -4.89 -15.13
CA TYR A 171 -26.29 -6.11 -14.39
C TYR A 171 -27.02 -5.81 -13.09
N VAL A 172 -26.60 -4.80 -12.34
CA VAL A 172 -27.28 -4.39 -11.11
C VAL A 172 -28.71 -3.94 -11.41
N ALA A 173 -28.91 -3.08 -12.41
CA ALA A 173 -30.25 -2.65 -12.83
C ALA A 173 -31.14 -3.83 -13.25
N LYS A 174 -30.58 -4.80 -14.00
CA LYS A 174 -31.32 -5.96 -14.50
C LYS A 174 -31.61 -7.02 -13.44
N LYS A 175 -30.65 -7.34 -12.57
CA LYS A 175 -30.70 -8.49 -11.67
C LYS A 175 -31.03 -8.14 -10.22
N LEU A 176 -30.71 -6.91 -9.81
CA LEU A 176 -30.91 -6.41 -8.45
C LEU A 176 -31.57 -5.01 -8.48
N PRO A 177 -32.75 -4.86 -9.12
CA PRO A 177 -33.37 -3.55 -9.34
C PRO A 177 -33.62 -2.77 -8.04
N LYS A 178 -33.92 -3.46 -6.93
CA LYS A 178 -34.08 -2.85 -5.59
C LYS A 178 -32.80 -2.20 -5.05
N HIS A 179 -31.63 -2.49 -5.62
CA HIS A 179 -30.34 -1.96 -5.20
C HIS A 179 -29.76 -0.95 -6.20
N ALA A 180 -30.31 -0.85 -7.42
CA ALA A 180 -29.75 -0.06 -8.51
C ALA A 180 -29.58 1.42 -8.14
N ASP A 181 -30.62 2.07 -7.63
CA ASP A 181 -30.57 3.49 -7.30
C ASP A 181 -29.53 3.79 -6.22
N ALA A 182 -29.52 3.01 -5.14
CA ALA A 182 -28.56 3.18 -4.05
C ALA A 182 -27.12 2.94 -4.52
N TRP A 183 -26.91 1.93 -5.39
CA TRP A 183 -25.61 1.59 -5.95
C TRP A 183 -25.07 2.69 -6.86
N CYS A 184 -25.90 3.20 -7.78
CA CYS A 184 -25.55 4.31 -8.68
C CYS A 184 -25.31 5.61 -7.91
N ARG A 185 -26.13 5.90 -6.89
CA ARG A 185 -25.99 7.10 -6.07
C ARG A 185 -24.66 7.14 -5.33
N LEU A 186 -24.26 6.06 -4.68
CA LEU A 186 -22.98 6.01 -3.94
C LEU A 186 -21.78 6.22 -4.88
N LEU A 187 -21.82 5.65 -6.08
CA LEU A 187 -20.81 5.87 -7.11
C LEU A 187 -20.72 7.34 -7.54
N ALA A 188 -21.87 7.97 -7.81
CA ALA A 188 -21.94 9.37 -8.21
C ALA A 188 -21.42 10.31 -7.11
N GLU A 189 -21.85 10.08 -5.86
CA GLU A 189 -21.35 10.80 -4.69
C GLU A 189 -19.83 10.66 -4.56
N GLY A 190 -19.29 9.44 -4.70
CA GLY A 190 -17.85 9.17 -4.61
C GLY A 190 -17.04 9.90 -5.66
N ARG A 191 -17.49 9.86 -6.92
CA ARG A 191 -16.85 10.59 -8.03
C ARG A 191 -16.88 12.11 -7.80
N ALA A 192 -18.00 12.64 -7.31
CA ALA A 192 -18.11 14.06 -6.98
C ALA A 192 -17.16 14.45 -5.83
N ALA A 193 -17.13 13.66 -4.75
CA ALA A 193 -16.22 13.87 -3.63
C ALA A 193 -14.75 13.82 -4.06
N GLN A 194 -14.38 12.85 -4.90
CA GLN A 194 -13.02 12.73 -5.44
C GLN A 194 -12.63 13.95 -6.27
N ALA A 195 -13.54 14.44 -7.13
CA ALA A 195 -13.29 15.62 -7.94
C ALA A 195 -13.08 16.88 -7.07
N VAL A 196 -13.88 17.05 -6.02
CA VAL A 196 -13.71 18.15 -5.04
C VAL A 196 -12.38 18.01 -4.31
N ALA A 197 -12.06 16.83 -3.79
CA ALA A 197 -10.81 16.56 -3.07
C ALA A 197 -9.58 16.79 -3.96
N PHE A 198 -9.65 16.41 -5.24
CA PHE A 198 -8.55 16.60 -6.19
C PHE A 198 -8.33 18.08 -6.49
N LYS A 199 -9.40 18.86 -6.72
CA LYS A 199 -9.30 20.31 -6.90
C LYS A 199 -8.70 20.97 -5.66
N ALA A 200 -9.15 20.60 -4.46
CA ALA A 200 -8.59 21.09 -3.21
C ALA A 200 -7.10 20.72 -3.06
N ALA A 201 -6.70 19.51 -3.45
CA ALA A 201 -5.30 19.08 -3.43
C ALA A 201 -4.43 19.91 -4.39
N VAL A 202 -4.93 20.20 -5.59
CA VAL A 202 -4.23 21.07 -6.57
C VAL A 202 -4.01 22.47 -6.00
N GLU A 203 -5.03 23.08 -5.40
CA GLU A 203 -4.90 24.42 -4.80
C GLU A 203 -3.99 24.39 -3.58
N GLN A 204 -4.11 23.41 -2.69
CA GLN A 204 -3.25 23.26 -1.53
C GLN A 204 -1.77 23.14 -1.92
N ILE A 205 -1.46 22.39 -2.98
CA ILE A 205 -0.08 22.28 -3.48
C ILE A 205 0.46 23.63 -3.96
N LYS A 206 -0.37 24.48 -4.58
CA LYS A 206 0.04 25.80 -5.04
C LYS A 206 0.32 26.76 -3.88
N THR A 207 -0.47 26.68 -2.80
CA THR A 207 -0.39 27.61 -1.67
C THR A 207 0.61 27.17 -0.60
N GLU A 208 0.68 25.88 -0.32
CA GLU A 208 1.42 25.31 0.82
C GLU A 208 2.56 24.38 0.40
N GLY A 209 2.56 23.89 -0.84
CA GLY A 209 3.54 22.93 -1.33
C GLY A 209 4.94 23.54 -1.49
N LYS A 210 5.94 22.96 -0.82
CA LYS A 210 7.36 23.33 -1.00
C LYS A 210 7.98 22.46 -2.08
N ILE A 211 8.28 23.07 -3.23
CA ILE A 211 8.91 22.38 -4.36
C ILE A 211 10.42 22.61 -4.33
N LEU A 212 11.18 21.53 -4.15
CA LEU A 212 12.64 21.55 -4.17
C LEU A 212 13.15 20.91 -5.47
N VAL A 213 14.17 21.53 -6.05
CA VAL A 213 14.95 20.91 -7.14
C VAL A 213 16.18 20.27 -6.53
N ILE A 214 16.27 18.95 -6.59
CA ILE A 214 17.35 18.16 -5.99
C ILE A 214 18.15 17.43 -7.07
N PRO A 215 19.45 17.14 -6.84
CA PRO A 215 20.21 16.31 -7.74
C PRO A 215 19.67 14.88 -7.73
N GLY A 216 19.59 14.26 -8.91
CA GLY A 216 19.20 12.88 -9.12
C GLY A 216 20.36 12.04 -9.67
N PRO A 217 20.09 10.78 -10.05
CA PRO A 217 21.11 9.94 -10.68
C PRO A 217 21.56 10.54 -12.01
N LYS A 218 22.86 10.39 -12.34
CA LYS A 218 23.37 10.79 -13.67
C LYS A 218 22.58 10.05 -14.75
N GLY A 219 22.15 10.77 -15.78
CA GLY A 219 21.57 10.15 -16.98
C GLY A 219 22.65 9.64 -17.94
N ASP A 220 22.22 9.03 -19.05
CA ASP A 220 23.09 8.42 -20.08
C ASP A 220 24.12 9.38 -20.70
N LYS A 221 23.90 10.69 -20.57
CA LYS A 221 24.79 11.75 -21.10
C LYS A 221 25.71 12.37 -20.05
N GLU A 222 25.94 11.68 -18.93
CA GLU A 222 26.69 12.14 -17.74
C GLU A 222 26.20 13.43 -17.06
N LYS A 223 25.20 14.12 -17.61
CA LYS A 223 24.58 15.29 -17.00
C LYS A 223 23.76 14.87 -15.79
N GLU A 224 23.95 15.61 -14.69
CA GLU A 224 23.19 15.41 -13.46
C GLU A 224 21.72 15.70 -13.74
N ARG A 225 20.87 14.68 -13.55
CA ARG A 225 19.42 14.84 -13.66
C ARG A 225 18.93 15.68 -12.50
N LYS A 226 18.09 16.69 -12.76
CA LYS A 226 17.38 17.43 -11.72
C LYS A 226 16.04 16.75 -11.45
N LEU A 227 15.72 16.51 -10.18
CA LEU A 227 14.45 15.94 -9.73
C LEU A 227 13.64 17.00 -9.00
N ARG A 228 12.33 16.95 -9.14
CA ARG A 228 11.38 17.80 -8.41
C ARG A 228 10.81 17.04 -7.21
N LEU A 229 11.16 17.47 -6.01
CA LEU A 229 10.63 16.96 -4.75
C LEU A 229 9.55 17.91 -4.23
N LEU A 230 8.30 17.45 -4.19
CA LEU A 230 7.21 18.13 -3.48
C LEU A 230 7.23 17.70 -2.03
N VAL A 231 7.33 18.66 -1.11
CA VAL A 231 7.18 18.46 0.34
C VAL A 231 5.92 19.21 0.79
N ILE A 232 5.01 18.52 1.48
CA ILE A 232 3.74 19.11 1.91
C ILE A 232 3.20 18.41 3.16
N GLU A 233 2.54 19.17 4.04
CA GLU A 233 1.77 18.62 5.14
C GLU A 233 0.27 18.63 4.76
N SER A 234 -0.39 17.48 4.73
CA SER A 234 -1.78 17.37 4.30
C SER A 234 -2.42 16.03 4.66
N ASP A 235 -3.71 16.08 5.01
CA ASP A 235 -4.58 14.90 5.15
C ASP A 235 -5.34 14.57 3.85
N ASN A 236 -5.19 15.37 2.80
CA ASN A 236 -5.93 15.19 1.56
C ASN A 236 -5.39 13.96 0.79
N PRO A 237 -6.21 12.92 0.56
CA PRO A 237 -5.77 11.68 -0.05
C PRO A 237 -5.45 11.80 -1.55
N GLU A 238 -5.72 12.96 -2.17
CA GLU A 238 -5.42 13.23 -3.58
C GLU A 238 -4.07 13.90 -3.82
N ILE A 239 -3.34 14.32 -2.77
CA ILE A 239 -2.03 14.96 -2.92
C ILE A 239 -1.04 14.14 -3.75
N PRO A 240 -0.89 12.80 -3.60
CA PRO A 240 0.02 12.04 -4.45
C PRO A 240 -0.32 12.17 -5.94
N ARG A 241 -1.62 12.15 -6.28
CA ARG A 241 -2.10 12.27 -7.66
C ARG A 241 -1.93 13.71 -8.17
N ALA A 242 -2.37 14.69 -7.40
CA ALA A 242 -2.29 16.11 -7.75
C ALA A 242 -0.83 16.58 -7.87
N GLY A 243 0.09 16.11 -7.03
CA GLY A 243 1.51 16.46 -7.08
C GLY A 243 2.20 16.06 -8.38
N ARG A 244 1.71 15.01 -9.06
CA ARG A 244 2.19 14.60 -10.39
C ARG A 244 1.52 15.37 -11.53
N PHE A 245 0.39 16.02 -11.26
CA PHE A 245 -0.37 16.75 -12.25
C PHE A 245 0.30 18.08 -12.59
N LYS A 246 0.41 18.40 -13.88
CA LYS A 246 1.15 19.58 -14.34
C LYS A 246 0.55 20.89 -13.81
N ASP A 247 -0.77 20.99 -13.77
CA ASP A 247 -1.48 22.22 -13.39
C ASP A 247 -1.44 22.50 -11.89
N SER A 248 -0.97 21.55 -11.07
CA SER A 248 -0.63 21.82 -9.67
C SER A 248 0.61 22.71 -9.52
N GLY A 249 1.39 22.90 -10.58
CA GLY A 249 2.70 23.55 -10.53
C GLY A 249 3.81 22.66 -9.95
N ALA A 250 3.48 21.57 -9.24
CA ALA A 250 4.46 20.67 -8.66
C ALA A 250 5.14 19.81 -9.73
N ASN A 251 4.36 19.09 -10.58
CA ASN A 251 4.89 18.15 -11.57
C ASN A 251 6.01 17.25 -10.98
N ALA A 252 5.78 16.73 -9.79
CA ALA A 252 6.79 16.14 -8.94
C ALA A 252 7.31 14.79 -9.49
N ASP A 253 8.60 14.56 -9.28
CA ASP A 253 9.25 13.26 -9.44
C ASP A 253 9.19 12.45 -8.14
N ILE A 254 9.11 13.14 -7.00
CA ILE A 254 8.93 12.55 -5.67
C ILE A 254 7.96 13.42 -4.90
N THR A 255 6.98 12.81 -4.23
CA THR A 255 6.11 13.49 -3.28
C THR A 255 6.39 12.97 -1.89
N LEU A 256 6.70 13.87 -0.96
CA LEU A 256 6.84 13.66 0.48
C LEU A 256 5.67 14.34 1.18
N ILE A 257 4.80 13.55 1.79
CA ILE A 257 3.58 14.02 2.45
C ILE A 257 3.68 13.69 3.92
N ARG A 258 3.38 14.64 4.80
CA ARG A 258 3.16 14.36 6.23
C ARG A 258 1.71 14.68 6.59
N ASN A 259 1.00 13.74 7.19
CA ASN A 259 -0.38 13.97 7.60
C ASN A 259 -0.45 14.64 8.99
N SER A 260 -1.65 15.04 9.44
CA SER A 260 -1.82 15.71 10.74
C SER A 260 -1.46 14.84 11.95
N ARG A 261 -1.40 13.51 11.76
CA ARG A 261 -0.94 12.56 12.77
C ARG A 261 0.58 12.42 12.83
N GLY A 262 1.31 13.07 11.93
CA GLY A 262 2.76 13.00 11.81
C GLY A 262 3.28 11.81 11.03
N GLN A 263 2.41 11.01 10.41
CA GLN A 263 2.78 9.91 9.51
C GLN A 263 3.19 10.46 8.16
N VAL A 264 4.08 9.75 7.49
CA VAL A 264 4.76 10.19 6.27
C VAL A 264 4.55 9.17 5.16
N VAL A 265 4.29 9.68 3.95
CA VAL A 265 4.28 8.90 2.71
C VAL A 265 5.27 9.52 1.72
N ILE A 266 6.14 8.68 1.16
CA ILE A 266 7.10 9.03 0.11
C ILE A 266 6.75 8.23 -1.13
N SER A 267 6.31 8.95 -2.16
CA SER A 267 5.80 8.38 -3.40
C SER A 267 6.61 8.91 -4.58
N PRO A 268 7.47 8.09 -5.22
CA PRO A 268 8.09 8.47 -6.48
C PRO A 268 7.05 8.44 -7.61
N ASN A 269 7.29 9.25 -8.63
CA ASN A 269 6.60 9.15 -9.90
C ASN A 269 7.26 8.04 -10.72
N GLN A 270 6.48 7.08 -11.23
CA GLN A 270 7.04 5.92 -11.96
C GLN A 270 7.85 6.33 -13.20
N ARG A 271 7.47 7.44 -13.86
CA ARG A 271 8.24 8.01 -14.98
C ARG A 271 9.67 8.38 -14.59
N ALA A 272 9.94 8.59 -13.30
CA ALA A 272 11.25 8.91 -12.81
C ALA A 272 12.16 7.68 -12.68
N ASN A 273 11.61 6.46 -12.74
CA ASN A 273 12.32 5.18 -12.61
C ASN A 273 13.31 5.16 -11.43
N MET A 274 12.89 5.74 -10.31
CA MET A 274 13.72 5.85 -9.13
C MET A 274 13.67 4.57 -8.30
N LYS A 275 14.81 4.19 -7.72
CA LYS A 275 14.89 3.10 -6.76
C LYS A 275 15.17 3.64 -5.36
N LEU A 276 14.27 3.37 -4.42
CA LEU A 276 14.32 3.91 -3.05
C LEU A 276 14.94 2.96 -2.02
N TYR A 277 15.62 1.88 -2.45
CA TYR A 277 16.28 0.93 -1.53
C TYR A 277 17.21 1.61 -0.52
N ASN A 278 18.04 2.56 -0.96
CA ASN A 278 18.94 3.28 -0.04
C ASN A 278 18.16 4.18 0.92
N LEU A 279 17.06 4.79 0.47
CA LEU A 279 16.22 5.62 1.34
C LEU A 279 15.56 4.77 2.42
N ALA A 280 15.04 3.60 2.07
CA ALA A 280 14.50 2.63 3.02
C ALA A 280 15.52 2.31 4.12
N ARG A 281 16.79 2.07 3.73
CA ARG A 281 17.88 1.80 4.67
C ARG A 281 18.16 2.95 5.62
N ILE A 282 18.25 4.17 5.09
CA ILE A 282 18.49 5.37 5.91
C ILE A 282 17.33 5.56 6.88
N LEU A 283 16.08 5.58 6.40
CA LEU A 283 14.91 5.83 7.23
C LEU A 283 14.74 4.80 8.34
N ARG A 284 14.81 3.51 8.01
CA ARG A 284 14.71 2.44 9.03
C ARG A 284 15.87 2.49 10.01
N SER A 285 17.07 2.86 9.56
CA SER A 285 18.21 2.97 10.46
C SER A 285 18.05 4.13 11.45
N GLU A 286 17.69 5.29 10.96
CA GLU A 286 17.52 6.50 11.77
C GLU A 286 16.31 6.40 12.70
N GLU A 287 15.19 5.83 12.23
CA GLU A 287 14.00 5.60 13.08
C GLU A 287 14.35 4.71 14.28
N LYS A 288 15.08 3.61 14.05
CA LYS A 288 15.53 2.70 15.11
C LYS A 288 16.43 3.40 16.13
N LYS A 289 17.41 4.18 15.66
CA LYS A 289 18.28 4.99 16.54
C LYS A 289 17.46 5.94 17.41
N LEU A 290 16.53 6.69 16.80
CA LEU A 290 15.65 7.63 17.51
C LEU A 290 14.67 6.94 18.48
N ARG A 291 14.45 5.63 18.31
CA ARG A 291 13.66 4.79 19.22
C ARG A 291 14.49 4.05 20.28
N GLY A 292 15.80 4.31 20.35
CA GLY A 292 16.68 3.71 21.35
C GLY A 292 17.22 2.33 21.00
N ASN A 293 17.06 1.88 19.74
CA ASN A 293 17.62 0.62 19.26
C ASN A 293 18.67 0.90 18.17
N ALA A 294 19.94 1.04 18.55
CA ALA A 294 21.01 1.40 17.62
C ALA A 294 21.61 0.21 16.85
N HIS A 295 21.24 -1.03 17.18
CA HIS A 295 21.89 -2.22 16.65
C HIS A 295 21.20 -2.75 15.38
N PHE A 296 22.03 -3.18 14.42
CA PHE A 296 21.62 -3.83 13.19
C PHE A 296 22.44 -5.09 12.99
N ASP A 297 21.79 -6.26 13.08
CA ASP A 297 22.46 -7.52 12.78
C ASP A 297 22.83 -7.60 11.28
N LYS A 298 21.95 -7.07 10.41
CA LYS A 298 22.01 -7.26 8.96
C LYS A 298 21.48 -6.06 8.20
N TRP A 299 22.37 -5.24 7.63
CA TRP A 299 21.98 -4.01 6.92
C TRP A 299 21.19 -4.26 5.63
N TRP A 300 21.26 -5.45 5.02
CA TRP A 300 20.52 -5.75 3.78
C TRP A 300 19.03 -5.85 4.02
N GLU A 301 18.61 -6.32 5.21
CA GLU A 301 17.21 -6.47 5.59
C GLU A 301 16.49 -5.12 5.69
N LEU A 302 17.24 -4.02 5.88
CA LEU A 302 16.70 -2.67 5.89
C LEU A 302 16.11 -2.23 4.54
N SER A 303 16.42 -2.95 3.44
CA SER A 303 15.82 -2.68 2.13
C SER A 303 14.74 -3.69 1.72
N ASP A 304 14.38 -4.63 2.60
CA ASP A 304 13.39 -5.67 2.27
C ASP A 304 11.98 -5.09 2.16
N GLU A 305 11.16 -5.75 1.33
CA GLU A 305 9.75 -5.42 1.14
C GLU A 305 8.95 -5.67 2.42
N GLY A 306 7.90 -4.90 2.63
CA GLY A 306 7.03 -5.04 3.79
C GLY A 306 7.41 -4.12 4.95
N PRO A 307 6.91 -4.37 6.16
CA PRO A 307 7.36 -3.67 7.36
C PRO A 307 8.82 -4.04 7.66
N GLY A 308 9.66 -3.05 7.93
CA GLY A 308 11.03 -3.31 8.38
C GLY A 308 11.05 -3.92 9.78
N GLN A 309 12.24 -4.31 10.25
CA GLN A 309 12.44 -4.75 11.64
C GLN A 309 12.04 -3.68 12.68
N ASP A 310 11.96 -2.41 12.27
CA ASP A 310 11.46 -1.30 13.07
C ASP A 310 9.95 -1.34 13.28
N GLY A 311 9.20 -2.02 12.39
CA GLY A 311 7.73 -2.06 12.41
C GLY A 311 7.05 -0.72 12.09
N ILE A 312 7.84 0.33 11.79
CA ILE A 312 7.34 1.69 11.53
C ILE A 312 7.30 1.96 10.03
N TRP A 313 8.40 1.75 9.31
CA TRP A 313 8.49 2.01 7.88
C TRP A 313 8.19 0.78 7.03
N PHE A 314 7.12 0.88 6.25
CA PHE A 314 6.77 -0.06 5.20
C PHE A 314 7.43 0.35 3.87
N PHE A 315 8.00 -0.61 3.14
CA PHE A 315 8.57 -0.41 1.81
C PHE A 315 7.91 -1.33 0.78
N ALA A 316 7.26 -0.75 -0.24
CA ALA A 316 6.68 -1.49 -1.35
C ALA A 316 7.66 -1.52 -2.53
N HIS A 317 8.12 -2.69 -2.97
CA HIS A 317 9.15 -2.78 -4.02
C HIS A 317 8.60 -2.43 -5.40
N TYR A 318 7.43 -2.94 -5.76
CA TYR A 318 6.86 -2.74 -7.11
C TYR A 318 6.71 -1.26 -7.45
N GLY A 319 6.10 -0.48 -6.54
CA GLY A 319 5.90 0.95 -6.72
C GLY A 319 7.00 1.84 -6.15
N GLN A 320 7.98 1.27 -5.45
CA GLN A 320 9.04 1.99 -4.74
C GLN A 320 8.47 3.02 -3.74
N PHE A 321 7.39 2.69 -3.03
CA PHE A 321 6.76 3.55 -2.04
C PHE A 321 7.32 3.29 -0.65
N LEU A 322 7.56 4.35 0.12
CA LEU A 322 7.89 4.27 1.55
C LEU A 322 6.82 4.96 2.37
N MET A 323 6.35 4.34 3.44
CA MET A 323 5.30 4.91 4.27
C MET A 323 5.42 4.48 5.72
N ASN A 324 5.16 5.37 6.67
CA ASN A 324 5.04 5.03 8.09
C ASN A 324 3.58 5.17 8.56
N GLY A 325 2.75 4.25 8.08
CA GLY A 325 1.31 4.39 8.14
C GLY A 325 0.74 4.86 6.81
N SER A 326 -0.55 4.62 6.64
CA SER A 326 -1.25 4.88 5.39
C SER A 326 -2.74 5.04 5.68
N LEU A 327 -3.51 5.25 4.62
CA LEU A 327 -4.95 5.23 4.68
C LEU A 327 -5.54 3.88 5.12
N THR A 328 -4.81 2.77 4.92
CA THR A 328 -5.18 1.40 5.32
C THR A 328 -4.51 0.97 6.63
N ALA A 329 -3.46 1.69 7.06
CA ALA A 329 -2.80 1.50 8.34
C ALA A 329 -2.82 2.79 9.20
N PRO A 330 -4.00 3.33 9.54
CA PRO A 330 -4.11 4.59 10.26
C PRO A 330 -3.51 4.52 11.66
N ALA A 331 -3.51 3.37 12.34
CA ALA A 331 -3.04 3.23 13.72
C ALA A 331 -1.51 3.15 13.89
N THR A 332 -0.73 3.18 12.80
CA THR A 332 0.74 3.15 12.89
C THR A 332 1.29 4.39 13.59
N ASP A 333 2.27 4.22 14.47
CA ASP A 333 2.94 5.34 15.13
C ASP A 333 3.60 6.30 14.13
N PRO A 334 3.54 7.63 14.36
CA PRO A 334 4.28 8.59 13.55
C PRO A 334 5.80 8.40 13.69
N THR A 335 6.53 8.80 12.65
CA THR A 335 7.99 8.73 12.60
C THR A 335 8.58 9.74 13.57
N ARG A 336 9.68 9.37 14.24
CA ARG A 336 10.45 10.30 15.08
C ARG A 336 11.38 11.19 14.24
N ILE A 337 11.56 10.89 12.96
CA ILE A 337 12.42 11.64 12.05
C ILE A 337 11.69 12.94 11.67
N LYS A 338 12.37 14.09 11.82
CA LYS A 338 11.81 15.39 11.42
C LYS A 338 11.69 15.48 9.90
N LEU A 339 10.68 16.18 9.41
CA LEU A 339 10.41 16.31 7.98
C LEU A 339 11.61 16.82 7.18
N ASP A 340 12.32 17.84 7.68
CA ASP A 340 13.52 18.37 7.05
C ASP A 340 14.68 17.35 6.99
N GLN A 341 14.80 16.47 7.99
CA GLN A 341 15.79 15.39 7.95
C GLN A 341 15.44 14.36 6.86
N ILE A 342 14.15 14.03 6.70
CA ILE A 342 13.69 13.14 5.62
C ILE A 342 14.04 13.74 4.25
N VAL A 343 13.88 15.06 4.07
CA VAL A 343 14.29 15.76 2.85
C VAL A 343 15.79 15.57 2.57
N GLU A 344 16.66 15.72 3.57
CA GLU A 344 18.10 15.48 3.42
C GLU A 344 18.42 14.02 3.10
N TYR A 345 17.74 13.06 3.75
CA TYR A 345 17.91 11.64 3.45
C TYR A 345 17.47 11.29 2.03
N ILE A 346 16.41 11.91 1.51
CA ILE A 346 16.02 11.76 0.10
C ILE A 346 17.16 12.24 -0.81
N LYS A 347 17.71 13.44 -0.58
CA LYS A 347 18.80 14.00 -1.39
C LYS A 347 20.02 13.07 -1.43
N ILE A 348 20.37 12.45 -0.29
CA ILE A 348 21.46 11.48 -0.19
C ILE A 348 21.12 10.20 -0.96
N ALA A 349 19.93 9.65 -0.73
CA ALA A 349 19.55 8.33 -1.24
C ALA A 349 19.40 8.26 -2.75
N VAL A 350 18.91 9.34 -3.38
CA VAL A 350 18.60 9.35 -4.83
C VAL A 350 19.81 9.66 -5.70
N ARG A 351 20.95 10.03 -5.10
CA ARG A 351 22.20 10.34 -5.81
C ARG A 351 23.27 9.28 -5.52
N PRO A 352 23.49 8.32 -6.44
CA PRO A 352 24.56 7.32 -6.31
C PRO A 352 25.94 7.98 -6.12
N GLY A 353 26.76 7.40 -5.26
CA GLY A 353 28.12 7.90 -4.99
C GLY A 353 28.17 9.15 -4.11
N THR A 354 27.06 9.50 -3.45
CA THR A 354 27.08 10.53 -2.40
C THR A 354 27.71 9.93 -1.15
N PHE A 355 28.82 10.51 -0.71
CA PHE A 355 29.54 10.09 0.49
C PHE A 355 29.42 11.13 1.58
N GLU A 356 29.59 10.67 2.81
CA GLU A 356 29.59 11.53 3.97
C GLU A 356 30.72 12.57 3.81
N PRO A 357 30.44 13.88 4.00
CA PRO A 357 31.38 14.94 3.67
C PRO A 357 32.79 14.77 4.23
N SER A 358 32.94 14.35 5.49
CA SER A 358 34.25 14.16 6.12
C SER A 358 35.04 12.98 5.54
N SER A 359 34.34 11.96 5.01
CA SER A 359 34.95 10.76 4.42
C SER A 359 34.98 10.77 2.88
N ALA A 360 34.38 11.78 2.23
CA ALA A 360 34.06 11.73 0.80
C ALA A 360 35.29 11.59 -0.11
N LYS A 361 36.42 12.22 0.24
CA LYS A 361 37.66 12.10 -0.55
C LYS A 361 38.19 10.66 -0.54
N ALA A 362 38.28 10.05 0.64
CA ALA A 362 38.75 8.67 0.79
C ALA A 362 37.81 7.67 0.12
N CYS A 363 36.49 7.83 0.30
CA CYS A 363 35.51 6.94 -0.31
C CYS A 363 35.53 6.98 -1.85
N ARG A 364 35.80 8.15 -2.46
CA ARG A 364 35.98 8.24 -3.92
C ARG A 364 37.23 7.51 -4.44
N LEU A 365 38.22 7.30 -3.58
CA LEU A 365 39.41 6.51 -3.86
C LEU A 365 39.21 5.01 -3.53
N GLY A 366 37.99 4.59 -3.17
CA GLY A 366 37.74 3.20 -2.78
C GLY A 366 38.18 2.86 -1.35
N ILE A 367 38.45 3.86 -0.50
CA ILE A 367 38.94 3.63 0.87
C ILE A 367 37.83 3.92 1.89
N CYS A 368 37.49 2.93 2.73
CA CYS A 368 36.60 3.11 3.87
C CYS A 368 37.41 3.42 5.13
N THR A 369 37.23 4.60 5.71
CA THR A 369 37.96 5.05 6.90
C THR A 369 37.20 4.79 8.21
N HIS A 370 36.10 4.03 8.21
CA HIS A 370 35.24 3.90 9.39
C HIS A 370 35.96 3.37 10.63
N SER A 371 36.93 2.46 10.46
CA SER A 371 37.73 1.89 11.55
C SER A 371 38.63 2.92 12.26
N THR A 372 39.12 3.93 11.54
CA THR A 372 40.02 4.97 12.05
C THR A 372 39.29 6.29 12.35
N SER A 373 38.20 6.56 11.63
CA SER A 373 37.35 7.74 11.78
C SER A 373 35.88 7.31 11.58
N PRO A 374 35.11 7.13 12.68
CA PRO A 374 33.75 6.61 12.61
C PRO A 374 32.81 7.44 11.72
N CYS A 375 32.54 6.94 10.52
CA CYS A 375 31.57 7.54 9.61
C CYS A 375 30.12 7.37 10.11
N PRO A 376 29.32 8.45 10.27
CA PRO A 376 27.93 8.35 10.74
C PRO A 376 27.00 7.62 9.76
N TRP A 377 27.35 7.58 8.47
CA TRP A 377 26.58 6.89 7.43
C TRP A 377 26.93 5.40 7.34
N TYR A 378 27.90 4.92 8.12
CA TYR A 378 28.34 3.53 8.07
C TYR A 378 27.18 2.55 8.34
N GLY A 379 26.38 2.83 9.37
CA GLY A 379 25.23 2.02 9.79
C GLY A 379 24.08 1.97 8.77
N TRP A 380 24.00 2.92 7.84
CA TRP A 380 22.98 2.90 6.78
C TRP A 380 23.22 1.81 5.74
N GLY A 381 24.45 1.31 5.63
CA GLY A 381 24.78 0.25 4.67
C GLY A 381 24.36 0.61 3.23
N LEU A 382 24.66 1.82 2.77
CA LEU A 382 24.32 2.26 1.39
C LEU A 382 25.01 1.37 0.35
N ARG A 383 24.33 1.06 -0.77
CA ARG A 383 24.86 0.13 -1.79
C ARG A 383 26.25 0.53 -2.32
N TRP A 384 26.48 1.81 -2.59
CA TRP A 384 27.80 2.27 -3.07
C TRP A 384 28.88 2.24 -1.99
N CYS A 385 28.52 2.44 -0.71
CA CYS A 385 29.47 2.26 0.40
C CYS A 385 29.88 0.79 0.55
N GLN A 386 29.04 -0.17 0.16
CA GLN A 386 29.38 -1.59 0.23
C GLN A 386 30.42 -2.00 -0.78
N ALA A 387 30.39 -1.43 -1.99
CA ALA A 387 31.41 -1.68 -3.00
C ALA A 387 32.81 -1.37 -2.43
N ILE A 388 32.93 -0.22 -1.76
CA ILE A 388 34.16 0.20 -1.07
C ILE A 388 34.55 -0.75 0.06
N ARG A 389 33.59 -1.20 0.88
CA ARG A 389 33.88 -2.09 2.02
C ARG A 389 34.35 -3.48 1.58
N LYS A 390 33.86 -3.98 0.44
CA LYS A 390 34.24 -5.31 -0.07
C LYS A 390 35.72 -5.37 -0.46
N ASP A 391 36.29 -4.25 -0.94
CA ASP A 391 37.72 -4.17 -1.25
C ASP A 391 38.61 -4.18 0.01
N VAL A 392 38.06 -3.89 1.20
CA VAL A 392 38.81 -3.92 2.48
C VAL A 392 38.93 -5.32 3.07
N HIS A 393 38.20 -6.32 2.52
CA HIS A 393 38.27 -7.72 2.98
C HIS A 393 38.95 -8.65 1.96
N GLN A 394 39.71 -8.13 1.00
CA GLN A 394 40.49 -8.92 0.04
C GLN A 394 42.01 -8.64 0.08
N THR A 395 42.54 -8.01 1.12
CA THR A 395 43.98 -7.69 1.20
C THR A 395 44.72 -8.26 2.41
N ASP A 396 44.21 -9.31 3.06
CA ASP A 396 44.96 -10.05 4.09
C ASP A 396 44.74 -11.58 3.95
N GLU A 397 45.03 -12.13 2.78
CA GLU A 397 45.48 -13.53 2.60
C GLU A 397 46.83 -13.56 1.90
#